data_AF-A0A1X7LEX3-F1
#
_entry.id   AF-A0A1X7LEX3-F1
#
_cell.length_a   1.000
_cell.length_b   1.000
_cell.length_c   1.000
_cell.angle_alpha   90.00
_cell.angle_beta   90.00
_cell.angle_gamma   90.00
#
_symmetry.space_group_name_H-M   'P 1'
#
loop_
_entity.id
_entity.type
_entity.pdbx_description
1 polymer ?
#
loop_
_entity_poly.entity_id
_entity_poly.type
_entity_poly.pdbx_seq_one_letter_code
_entity_poly.pdbx_strand_id
1 'polypeptide(L)'
;MAVSLEKQIQNTNYLVESYTQVINLLLEHKDNEGISRISQSEIARKLGASQSAIAKRFSNLIKFGAIKKSGYKNAYTVIYVDLFNFSPLGLLFKLIILLDKNPEIINDYYKQAELLNVSYHDIQIARGYLSFVVT
;
A
#
# COMPACT_ATOMS: atom_id res chain seq x y z
N MET A 1 -15.77 21.35 3.35
CA MET A 1 -14.57 22.20 3.50
C MET A 1 -13.43 21.45 2.84
N ALA A 2 -12.68 22.09 1.93
CA ALA A 2 -11.50 21.44 1.35
C ALA A 2 -10.46 21.20 2.44
N VAL A 3 -9.90 19.99 2.48
CA VAL A 3 -8.82 19.64 3.41
C VAL A 3 -7.58 20.43 3.03
N SER A 4 -6.89 21.01 4.02
CA SER A 4 -5.70 21.82 3.78
C SER A 4 -4.61 20.99 3.10
N LEU A 5 -3.78 21.64 2.28
CA LEU A 5 -2.65 20.99 1.63
C LEU A 5 -1.70 20.33 2.65
N GLU A 6 -1.46 20.99 3.79
CA GLU A 6 -0.66 20.45 4.90
C GLU A 6 -1.21 19.11 5.41
N LYS A 7 -2.54 19.01 5.54
CA LYS A 7 -3.19 17.78 6.00
C LYS A 7 -3.11 16.67 4.94
N GLN A 8 -3.27 17.00 3.66
CA GLN A 8 -3.09 16.04 2.56
C GLN A 8 -1.66 15.49 2.52
N ILE A 9 -0.66 16.35 2.71
CA ILE A 9 0.76 15.96 2.82
C ILE A 9 0.97 15.04 4.03
N GLN A 10 0.42 15.39 5.19
CA GLN A 10 0.50 14.56 6.40
C GLN A 10 -0.11 13.17 6.18
N ASN A 11 -1.30 13.08 5.58
CA ASN A 11 -1.98 11.82 5.29
C ASN A 11 -1.18 10.98 4.28
N THR A 12 -0.61 11.62 3.26
CA THR A 12 0.24 10.95 2.25
C THR A 12 1.50 10.38 2.90
N ASN A 13 2.19 11.18 3.71
CA ASN A 13 3.39 10.75 4.45
C ASN A 13 3.07 9.58 5.38
N TYR A 14 1.95 9.64 6.09
CA TYR A 14 1.48 8.53 6.94
C TYR A 14 1.29 7.23 6.14
N LEU A 15 0.67 7.30 4.96
CA LEU A 15 0.50 6.11 4.11
C LEU A 15 1.85 5.52 3.69
N VAL A 16 2.75 6.35 3.15
CA VAL A 16 4.10 5.95 2.70
C VAL A 16 4.90 5.34 3.85
N GLU A 17 4.95 6.03 4.98
CA GLU A 17 5.68 5.59 6.16
C GLU A 17 5.12 4.26 6.68
N SER A 18 3.80 4.09 6.68
CA SER A 18 3.17 2.87 7.20
C SER A 18 3.51 1.60 6.42
N TYR A 19 3.77 1.73 5.11
CA TYR A 19 4.27 0.62 4.28
C TYR A 19 5.78 0.45 4.43
N THR A 20 6.51 1.56 4.48
CA THR A 20 7.98 1.57 4.66
C THR A 20 8.38 0.88 5.96
N GLN A 21 7.70 1.18 7.06
CA GLN A 21 7.94 0.57 8.37
C GLN A 21 7.71 -0.95 8.36
N VAL A 22 6.71 -1.45 7.62
CA VAL A 22 6.49 -2.90 7.47
C VAL A 22 7.65 -3.55 6.70
N ILE A 23 8.08 -2.94 5.59
CA ILE A 23 9.23 -3.43 4.81
C ILE A 23 10.51 -3.43 5.65
N ASN A 24 10.77 -2.34 6.37
CA ASN A 24 11.95 -2.23 7.23
C ASN A 24 11.96 -3.30 8.32
N LEU A 25 10.84 -3.52 9.02
CA LEU A 25 10.75 -4.59 10.01
C LEU A 25 10.99 -5.98 9.41
N LEU A 26 10.49 -6.24 8.20
CA LEU A 26 10.76 -7.50 7.51
C LEU A 26 12.25 -7.65 7.17
N LEU A 27 12.89 -6.59 6.70
CA LEU A 27 14.32 -6.57 6.36
C LEU A 27 15.21 -6.71 7.59
N GLU A 28 14.85 -6.08 8.71
CA GLU A 28 15.58 -6.16 9.99
C GLU A 28 15.52 -7.57 10.61
N HIS A 29 14.42 -8.30 10.40
CA HIS A 29 14.19 -9.62 10.99
C HIS A 29 14.40 -10.77 10.00
N LYS A 30 15.05 -10.52 8.85
CA LYS A 30 15.38 -11.56 7.88
C LYS A 30 16.56 -12.41 8.36
N ASP A 31 16.50 -13.70 8.11
CA ASP A 31 17.62 -14.62 8.31
C ASP A 31 18.63 -14.59 7.14
N ASN A 32 19.61 -15.49 7.19
CA ASN A 32 20.62 -15.66 6.14
C ASN A 32 20.03 -16.14 4.80
N GLU A 33 18.81 -16.67 4.78
CA GLU A 33 18.07 -17.07 3.58
C GLU A 33 17.19 -15.94 3.03
N GLY A 34 17.19 -14.78 3.68
CA GLY A 34 16.33 -13.64 3.33
C GLY A 34 14.86 -13.83 3.72
N ILE A 35 14.58 -14.74 4.66
CA ILE A 35 13.24 -15.02 5.18
C ILE A 35 13.07 -14.33 6.53
N SER A 36 12.08 -13.44 6.60
CA SER A 36 11.64 -12.82 7.84
C SER A 36 10.58 -13.66 8.53
N ARG A 37 10.79 -14.01 9.80
CA ARG A 37 9.87 -14.86 10.61
C ARG A 37 9.10 -14.09 11.68
N ILE A 38 9.05 -12.77 11.58
CA ILE A 38 8.27 -11.92 12.49
C ILE A 38 6.77 -12.00 12.19
N SER A 39 5.96 -12.15 13.24
CA SER A 39 4.50 -12.25 13.10
C SER A 39 3.85 -10.90 12.79
N GLN A 40 2.74 -10.91 12.05
CA GLN A 40 1.96 -9.68 11.80
C GLN A 40 1.45 -9.03 13.10
N SER A 41 1.12 -9.82 14.12
CA SER A 41 0.73 -9.33 15.45
C SER A 41 1.88 -8.61 16.17
N GLU A 42 3.11 -9.10 16.01
CA GLU A 42 4.27 -8.45 16.60
C GLU A 42 4.62 -7.15 15.88
N ILE A 43 4.53 -7.13 14.55
CA ILE A 43 4.64 -5.90 13.76
C ILE A 43 3.57 -4.89 14.22
N ALA A 44 2.32 -5.32 14.38
CA ALA A 44 1.23 -4.46 14.83
C ALA A 44 1.55 -3.80 16.17
N ARG A 45 2.05 -4.58 17.14
CA ARG A 45 2.50 -4.08 18.45
C ARG A 45 3.66 -3.09 18.31
N LYS A 46 4.71 -3.42 17.52
CA LYS A 46 5.89 -2.55 17.32
C LYS A 46 5.52 -1.21 16.67
N LEU A 47 4.55 -1.20 15.76
CA LEU A 47 4.12 -0.01 15.03
C LEU A 47 2.93 0.72 15.68
N GLY A 48 2.44 0.27 16.85
CA GLY A 48 1.26 0.85 17.49
C GLY A 48 0.00 0.82 16.61
N ALA A 49 -0.11 -0.17 15.72
CA ALA A 49 -1.19 -0.30 14.75
C ALA A 49 -2.11 -1.48 15.09
N SER A 50 -3.34 -1.47 14.57
CA SER A 50 -4.23 -2.63 14.71
C SER A 50 -3.73 -3.81 13.87
N GLN A 51 -4.01 -5.03 14.33
CA GLN A 51 -3.67 -6.24 13.58
C GLN A 51 -4.36 -6.28 12.21
N SER A 52 -5.59 -5.76 12.10
CA SER A 52 -6.31 -5.67 10.83
C SER A 52 -5.65 -4.70 9.84
N ALA A 53 -5.10 -3.58 10.32
CA ALA A 53 -4.36 -2.65 9.48
C ALA A 53 -3.07 -3.28 8.94
N ILE A 54 -2.32 -4.00 9.78
CA ILE A 54 -1.13 -4.74 9.33
C ILE A 54 -1.50 -5.84 8.34
N ALA A 55 -2.54 -6.64 8.64
CA ALA A 55 -2.99 -7.68 7.72
C ALA A 55 -3.37 -7.13 6.34
N LYS A 56 -4.05 -5.97 6.29
CA LYS A 56 -4.37 -5.28 5.03
C LYS A 56 -3.12 -4.81 4.30
N ARG A 57 -2.12 -4.24 5.00
CA ARG A 57 -0.84 -3.84 4.41
C ARG A 57 -0.08 -5.04 3.84
N PHE A 58 -0.03 -6.16 4.55
CA PHE A 58 0.57 -7.40 4.06
C PHE A 58 -0.15 -7.92 2.82
N SER A 59 -1.48 -7.97 2.83
CA SER A 59 -2.28 -8.39 1.68
C SER A 59 -1.94 -7.56 0.44
N ASN A 60 -1.86 -6.24 0.60
CA ASN A 60 -1.50 -5.31 -0.48
C ASN A 60 -0.05 -5.48 -0.95
N LEU A 61 0.91 -5.56 -0.04
CA LEU A 61 2.32 -5.77 -0.41
C LEU A 61 2.54 -7.10 -1.13
N ILE A 62 1.78 -8.15 -0.78
CA ILE A 62 1.81 -9.43 -1.49
C ILE A 62 1.18 -9.28 -2.87
N LYS A 63 -0.02 -8.68 -2.95
CA LYS A 63 -0.76 -8.51 -4.20
C LYS A 63 0.03 -7.71 -5.24
N PHE A 64 0.70 -6.64 -4.82
CA PHE A 64 1.50 -5.78 -5.69
C PHE A 64 2.96 -6.25 -5.83
N GLY A 65 3.34 -7.36 -5.18
CA GLY A 65 4.61 -8.04 -5.40
C GLY A 65 5.82 -7.53 -4.60
N ALA A 66 5.65 -6.54 -3.71
CA ALA A 66 6.75 -6.08 -2.85
C ALA A 66 7.26 -7.18 -1.90
N ILE A 67 6.37 -8.08 -1.44
CA ILE A 67 6.74 -9.21 -0.59
C ILE A 67 6.09 -10.51 -1.07
N LYS A 68 6.68 -11.66 -0.71
CA LYS A 68 6.06 -12.98 -0.90
C LYS A 68 5.97 -13.75 0.42
N LYS A 69 5.03 -14.70 0.51
CA LYS A 69 5.03 -15.73 1.56
C LYS A 69 6.05 -16.81 1.23
N SER A 70 6.82 -17.26 2.22
CA SER A 70 7.91 -18.23 2.04
C SER A 70 7.53 -19.65 2.48
N GLY A 71 6.26 -20.04 2.28
CA GLY A 71 5.76 -21.41 2.53
C GLY A 71 5.38 -21.75 3.98
N TYR A 72 5.98 -21.09 4.97
CA TYR A 72 5.67 -21.30 6.39
C TYR A 72 4.80 -20.19 6.99
N LYS A 73 4.14 -20.49 8.12
CA LYS A 73 3.38 -19.49 8.88
C LYS A 73 4.32 -18.36 9.33
N ASN A 74 3.89 -17.12 9.13
CA ASN A 74 4.65 -15.91 9.46
C ASN A 74 6.02 -15.79 8.77
N ALA A 75 6.23 -16.49 7.65
CA ALA A 75 7.47 -16.40 6.88
C ALA A 75 7.26 -15.56 5.61
N TYR A 76 8.01 -14.48 5.47
CA TYR A 76 7.92 -13.56 4.34
C TYR A 76 9.30 -13.18 3.81
N THR A 77 9.38 -12.96 2.50
CA THR A 77 10.58 -12.42 1.86
C THR A 77 10.23 -11.12 1.18
N VAL A 78 11.02 -10.07 1.41
CA VAL A 78 10.94 -8.82 0.66
C VAL A 78 11.57 -9.03 -0.71
N ILE A 79 10.80 -8.75 -1.76
CA ILE A 79 11.23 -8.88 -3.15
C ILE A 79 11.64 -7.51 -3.69
N TYR A 80 10.84 -6.49 -3.42
CA TYR A 80 11.10 -5.12 -3.83
C TYR A 80 10.86 -4.16 -2.68
N VAL A 81 11.81 -3.25 -2.46
CA VAL A 81 11.68 -2.13 -1.52
C VAL A 81 11.02 -0.91 -2.16
N ASP A 82 10.94 -0.89 -3.49
CA ASP A 82 10.31 0.17 -4.25
C ASP A 82 8.78 0.09 -4.11
N LEU A 83 8.26 0.88 -3.18
CA LEU A 83 6.83 0.99 -2.92
C LEU A 83 6.07 1.72 -4.04
N PHE A 84 6.75 2.50 -4.89
CA PHE A 84 6.09 3.19 -5.99
C PHE A 84 5.70 2.22 -7.09
N ASN A 85 6.48 1.18 -7.34
CA ASN A 85 6.14 0.19 -8.36
C ASN A 85 5.47 -1.07 -7.80
N PHE A 86 5.73 -1.42 -6.54
CA PHE A 86 5.30 -2.71 -5.96
C PHE A 86 4.36 -2.57 -4.75
N SER A 87 3.66 -1.44 -4.65
CA SER A 87 2.59 -1.25 -3.66
C SER A 87 1.41 -0.45 -4.25
N PRO A 88 0.25 -0.41 -3.58
CA PRO A 88 -0.87 0.38 -4.07
C PRO A 88 -0.63 1.90 -4.03
N LEU A 89 0.46 2.38 -3.43
CA LEU A 89 0.85 3.80 -3.45
C LEU A 89 1.15 4.26 -4.88
N GLY A 90 1.84 3.43 -5.67
CA GLY A 90 2.06 3.71 -7.09
C GLY A 90 0.77 3.89 -7.88
N LEU A 91 -0.18 2.99 -7.63
CA LEU A 91 -1.48 3.06 -8.29
C LEU A 91 -2.28 4.30 -7.86
N LEU A 92 -2.19 4.70 -6.59
CA LEU A 92 -2.78 5.96 -6.12
C LEU A 92 -2.25 7.16 -6.91
N PHE A 93 -0.93 7.29 -7.08
CA PHE A 93 -0.36 8.41 -7.83
C PHE A 93 -0.74 8.37 -9.31
N LYS A 94 -0.73 7.19 -9.94
CA LYS A 94 -1.20 7.02 -11.31
C LYS A 94 -2.68 7.42 -11.45
N LEU A 95 -3.52 7.06 -10.48
CA LEU A 95 -4.93 7.43 -10.45
C LEU A 95 -5.12 8.93 -10.30
N ILE A 96 -4.38 9.61 -9.42
CA ILE A 96 -4.45 11.07 -9.25
C ILE A 96 -4.14 11.77 -10.59
N ILE A 97 -3.05 11.37 -11.25
CA ILE A 97 -2.66 11.94 -12.56
C ILE A 97 -3.71 11.65 -13.62
N LEU A 98 -4.31 10.45 -13.62
CA LEU A 98 -5.36 10.09 -14.56
C LEU A 98 -6.58 10.99 -14.40
N LEU A 99 -7.03 11.20 -13.16
CA LEU A 99 -8.23 11.98 -12.85
C LEU A 99 -8.04 13.48 -13.07
N ASP A 100 -6.82 13.99 -12.88
CA ASP A 100 -6.45 15.36 -13.23
C ASP A 100 -6.55 15.59 -14.74
N LYS A 101 -6.09 14.63 -15.54
CA LYS A 101 -6.13 14.70 -17.01
C LYS A 101 -7.49 14.39 -17.63
N ASN A 102 -8.32 13.60 -16.94
CA ASN A 102 -9.59 13.08 -17.43
C ASN A 102 -10.66 13.21 -16.32
N PRO A 103 -11.07 14.44 -15.96
CA PRO A 103 -12.01 14.65 -14.86
C PRO A 103 -13.39 14.01 -15.11
N GLU A 104 -13.77 13.79 -16.37
CA GLU A 104 -15.05 13.18 -16.77
C GLU A 104 -15.20 11.72 -16.31
N ILE A 105 -14.09 11.01 -16.10
CA ILE A 105 -14.12 9.60 -15.66
C ILE A 105 -14.04 9.46 -14.13
N ILE A 106 -14.13 10.54 -13.35
CA ILE A 106 -13.94 10.51 -11.87
C ILE A 106 -14.82 9.49 -11.14
N ASN A 107 -16.01 9.21 -11.68
CA ASN A 107 -16.96 8.25 -11.14
C ASN A 107 -17.03 6.93 -11.94
N ASP A 108 -16.31 6.81 -13.06
CA ASP A 108 -16.27 5.61 -13.88
C ASP A 108 -15.06 4.75 -13.53
N TYR A 109 -15.24 3.87 -12.54
CA TYR A 109 -14.16 3.03 -12.02
C TYR A 109 -13.75 1.93 -13.02
N TYR A 110 -14.65 1.53 -13.92
CA TYR A 110 -14.31 0.58 -14.98
C TYR A 110 -13.40 1.23 -16.01
N LYS A 111 -13.71 2.47 -16.42
CA LYS A 111 -12.86 3.20 -17.35
C LYS A 111 -11.50 3.53 -16.74
N GLN A 112 -11.46 3.87 -15.44
CA GLN A 112 -10.19 4.03 -14.71
C GLN A 112 -9.35 2.75 -14.71
N ALA A 113 -9.99 1.59 -14.49
CA ALA A 113 -9.32 0.29 -14.48
C ALA A 113 -8.75 -0.08 -15.85
N GLU A 114 -9.54 0.14 -16.91
CA GLU A 114 -9.14 -0.04 -18.31
C GLU A 114 -7.92 0.82 -18.66
N LEU A 115 -7.97 2.13 -18.37
CA LEU A 115 -6.90 3.07 -18.72
C LEU A 115 -5.61 2.85 -17.94
N LEU A 116 -5.69 2.32 -16.72
CA LEU A 116 -4.52 1.99 -15.92
C LEU A 116 -4.05 0.55 -16.10
N ASN A 117 -4.77 -0.25 -16.91
CA ASN A 117 -4.53 -1.68 -17.12
C ASN A 117 -4.41 -2.44 -15.79
N VAL A 118 -5.39 -2.23 -14.89
CA VAL A 118 -5.48 -2.90 -13.58
C VAL A 118 -6.89 -3.45 -13.36
N SER A 119 -7.09 -4.22 -12.28
CA SER A 119 -8.42 -4.69 -11.96
C SER A 119 -9.31 -3.58 -11.39
N TYR A 120 -10.62 -3.71 -11.55
CA TYR A 120 -11.60 -2.86 -10.86
C TYR A 120 -11.37 -2.81 -9.34
N HIS A 121 -10.99 -3.96 -8.75
CA HIS A 121 -10.69 -4.06 -7.33
C HIS A 121 -9.44 -3.24 -6.94
N ASP A 122 -8.43 -3.15 -7.81
CA ASP A 122 -7.27 -2.29 -7.58
C ASP A 122 -7.65 -0.81 -7.57
N ILE A 123 -8.53 -0.39 -8.49
CA ILE A 123 -9.09 0.97 -8.48
C ILE A 123 -9.83 1.25 -7.18
N GLN A 124 -10.64 0.33 -6.67
CA GLN A 124 -11.32 0.51 -5.38
C GLN A 124 -10.33 0.72 -4.23
N ILE A 125 -9.22 -0.03 -4.21
CA ILE A 125 -8.16 0.15 -3.19
C ILE A 125 -7.54 1.54 -3.32
N ALA A 126 -7.14 1.95 -4.53
CA ALA A 126 -6.53 3.25 -4.77
C ALA A 126 -7.50 4.41 -4.44
N ARG A 127 -8.78 4.28 -4.77
CA ARG A 127 -9.84 5.24 -4.40
C ARG A 127 -10.01 5.35 -2.89
N GLY A 128 -9.94 4.23 -2.17
CA GLY A 128 -9.96 4.25 -0.70
C GLY A 128 -8.78 5.06 -0.11
N TYR A 129 -7.60 4.97 -0.72
CA TYR A 129 -6.46 5.81 -0.32
C TYR A 129 -6.59 7.25 -0.75
N LEU A 130 -7.13 7.52 -1.94
CA LEU A 130 -7.42 8.87 -2.38
C LEU A 130 -8.36 9.56 -1.40
N SER A 131 -9.47 8.90 -1.02
CA SER A 131 -10.40 9.39 0.00
C SER A 131 -9.69 9.70 1.31
N PHE A 132 -8.81 8.82 1.80
CA PHE A 132 -8.05 9.08 3.02
C PHE A 132 -7.11 10.28 2.89
N VAL A 133 -6.44 10.46 1.74
CA VAL A 133 -5.53 11.59 1.52
C VAL A 133 -6.30 12.92 1.51
N VAL A 134 -7.49 12.95 0.91
CA VAL A 134 -8.29 14.17 0.74
C VAL A 134 -9.33 14.43 1.84
N THR A 135 -9.34 13.62 2.91
CA THR A 135 -10.19 13.77 4.11
C THR A 135 -9.38 14.26 5.31
#